data_AF-A0A7X9DA15-F1
#
_entry.id   AF-A0A7X9DA15-F1
#
_cell.length_a   1.000
_cell.length_b   1.000
_cell.length_c   1.000
_cell.angle_alpha   90.00
_cell.angle_beta   90.00
_cell.angle_gamma   90.00
#
_symmetry.space_group_name_H-M   'P 1'
#
loop_
_entity.id
_entity.type
_entity.pdbx_description
1 polymer ?
#
loop_
_entity_poly.entity_id
_entity_poly.type
_entity_poly.pdbx_seq_one_letter_code
_entity_poly.pdbx_strand_id
1 'polypeptide(L)'
;MMYECHTYWTDTTQAAIQHFLDFREKTNLPMYMGETGENTDEWIEGFRRLLERNRMGWHFWPYKKMAKSSCMVALKEPENWSVIVEYTKKDRSSFTKIRENRPNQDTVRKALDELIENCKFTRCSKNEGYIKALGMKP
;
A
#
# COMPACT_ATOMS: atom_id res chain seq x y z
N MET A 1 9.03 -25.84 -2.07
CA MET A 1 8.92 -24.97 -0.89
C MET A 1 9.66 -23.67 -1.20
N MET A 2 9.15 -22.53 -0.76
CA MET A 2 9.68 -21.19 -1.06
C MET A 2 9.54 -20.33 0.20
N TYR A 3 10.51 -19.45 0.45
CA TYR A 3 10.43 -18.44 1.51
C TYR A 3 9.99 -17.11 0.95
N GLU A 4 9.31 -16.36 1.80
CA GLU A 4 8.68 -15.10 1.49
C GLU A 4 9.15 -14.08 2.53
N CYS A 5 9.49 -12.87 2.09
CA CYS A 5 9.87 -11.76 2.95
C CYS A 5 9.22 -10.44 2.56
N HIS A 6 9.06 -9.55 3.55
CA HIS A 6 8.58 -8.19 3.37
C HIS A 6 9.65 -7.17 3.75
N THR A 7 9.68 -6.03 3.06
CA THR A 7 10.49 -4.87 3.50
C THR A 7 9.96 -3.56 2.93
N TYR A 8 10.15 -2.47 3.68
CA TYR A 8 9.69 -1.12 3.32
C TYR A 8 10.73 -0.08 3.73
N TRP A 9 10.71 1.05 3.03
CA TRP A 9 11.46 2.26 3.41
C TRP A 9 12.97 2.04 3.63
N THR A 10 13.55 1.09 2.89
CA THR A 10 15.00 0.86 2.84
C THR A 10 15.62 1.62 1.68
N ASP A 11 16.95 1.69 1.65
CA ASP A 11 17.64 2.07 0.43
C ASP A 11 17.44 1.03 -0.68
N THR A 12 17.59 1.44 -1.94
CA THR A 12 17.55 0.56 -3.12
C THR A 12 18.92 -0.02 -3.46
N THR A 13 19.68 -0.42 -2.43
CA THR A 13 21.06 -0.92 -2.54
C THR A 13 21.16 -2.42 -2.29
N GLN A 14 22.24 -3.05 -2.76
CA GLN A 14 22.51 -4.47 -2.52
C GLN A 14 22.54 -4.81 -1.02
N ALA A 15 23.16 -3.95 -0.21
CA ALA A 15 23.25 -4.14 1.23
C ALA A 15 21.88 -4.25 1.91
N ALA A 16 20.88 -3.50 1.42
CA ALA A 16 19.53 -3.50 1.98
C ALA A 16 18.84 -4.86 1.92
N ILE A 17 19.16 -5.71 0.94
CA ILE A 17 18.55 -7.04 0.77
C ILE A 17 19.51 -8.19 1.03
N GLN A 18 20.77 -7.91 1.39
CA GLN A 18 21.82 -8.94 1.45
C GLN A 18 21.47 -10.06 2.43
N HIS A 19 20.91 -9.72 3.58
CA HIS A 19 20.48 -10.70 4.58
C HIS A 19 19.42 -11.69 4.05
N PHE A 20 18.52 -11.27 3.15
CA PHE A 20 17.58 -12.18 2.49
C PHE A 20 18.27 -13.12 1.51
N LEU A 21 19.28 -12.60 0.79
CA LEU A 21 20.07 -13.39 -0.15
C LEU A 21 20.96 -14.40 0.57
N ASP A 22 21.60 -14.00 1.68
CA ASP A 22 22.39 -14.90 2.51
C ASP A 22 21.52 -16.03 3.08
N PHE A 23 20.27 -15.72 3.47
CA PHE A 23 19.31 -16.72 3.91
C PHE A 23 18.89 -17.67 2.77
N ARG A 24 18.65 -17.13 1.58
CA ARG A 24 18.37 -17.91 0.36
C ARG A 24 19.51 -18.90 0.08
N GLU A 25 20.75 -18.45 0.11
CA GLU A 25 21.92 -19.30 -0.12
C GLU A 25 22.07 -20.37 0.97
N LYS A 26 21.92 -19.99 2.24
CA LYS A 26 21.99 -20.92 3.39
C LYS A 26 20.96 -22.05 3.29
N THR A 27 19.76 -21.74 2.82
CA THR A 27 18.66 -22.71 2.73
C THR A 27 18.61 -23.45 1.40
N ASN A 28 19.30 -22.93 0.37
CA ASN A 28 19.22 -23.39 -1.01
C ASN A 28 17.75 -23.51 -1.51
N LEU A 29 16.89 -22.60 -1.06
CA LEU A 29 15.48 -22.52 -1.43
C LEU A 29 15.16 -21.13 -2.01
N PRO A 30 14.19 -21.01 -2.94
CA PRO A 30 13.82 -19.71 -3.51
C PRO A 30 13.34 -18.71 -2.47
N MET A 31 13.67 -17.43 -2.69
CA MET A 31 13.19 -16.28 -1.92
C MET A 31 12.29 -15.41 -2.78
N TYR A 32 11.20 -14.90 -2.20
CA TYR A 32 10.21 -14.05 -2.86
C TYR A 32 9.89 -12.83 -2.00
N MET A 33 9.90 -11.63 -2.59
CA MET A 33 9.47 -10.41 -1.89
C MET A 33 7.95 -10.32 -1.92
N GLY A 34 7.26 -10.78 -0.87
CA GLY A 34 5.81 -10.90 -0.83
C GLY A 34 5.07 -9.57 -0.67
N GLU A 35 5.71 -8.57 -0.06
CA GLU A 35 5.12 -7.25 0.15
C GLU A 35 6.22 -6.18 0.31
N THR A 36 6.17 -5.18 -0.54
CA THR A 36 7.04 -3.99 -0.50
C THR A 36 6.37 -2.83 -1.24
N GLY A 37 6.86 -1.59 -1.15
CA GLY A 37 6.28 -0.46 -1.89
C GLY A 37 5.91 0.72 -1.01
N GLU A 38 4.75 1.33 -1.29
CA GLU A 38 4.30 2.57 -0.62
C GLU A 38 5.37 3.69 -0.66
N ASN A 39 5.97 3.92 -1.82
CA ASN A 39 7.07 4.88 -1.96
C ASN A 39 6.98 5.68 -3.26
N THR A 40 7.97 6.53 -3.54
CA THR A 40 8.06 7.31 -4.77
C THR A 40 8.32 6.42 -5.98
N ASP A 41 7.98 6.91 -7.18
CA ASP A 41 8.15 6.15 -8.42
C ASP A 41 9.62 5.76 -8.65
N GLU A 42 10.57 6.63 -8.30
CA GLU A 42 12.01 6.36 -8.39
C GLU A 42 12.44 5.22 -7.47
N TRP A 43 11.88 5.19 -6.26
CA TRP A 43 12.16 4.11 -5.32
C TRP A 43 11.59 2.79 -5.83
N ILE A 44 10.35 2.79 -6.32
CA ILE A 44 9.68 1.61 -6.87
C ILE A 44 10.47 1.04 -8.04
N GLU A 45 10.91 1.89 -8.97
CA GLU A 45 11.73 1.47 -10.10
C GLU A 45 13.08 0.90 -9.64
N GLY A 46 13.78 1.62 -8.77
CA GLY A 46 15.09 1.21 -8.26
C GLY A 46 15.02 -0.12 -7.51
N PHE A 47 14.03 -0.28 -6.63
CA PHE A 47 13.86 -1.49 -5.84
C PHE A 47 13.44 -2.67 -6.72
N ARG A 48 12.49 -2.49 -7.65
CA ARG A 48 12.12 -3.53 -8.61
C ARG A 48 13.35 -4.03 -9.39
N ARG A 49 14.16 -3.12 -9.94
CA ARG A 49 15.37 -3.47 -10.70
C ARG A 49 16.40 -4.20 -9.83
N LEU A 50 16.53 -3.82 -8.55
CA LEU A 50 17.39 -4.51 -7.60
C LEU A 50 16.94 -5.96 -7.37
N LEU A 51 15.64 -6.19 -7.18
CA LEU A 51 15.05 -7.51 -6.98
C LEU A 51 15.24 -8.38 -8.23
N GLU A 52 14.92 -7.85 -9.42
CA GLU A 52 15.08 -8.54 -10.70
C GLU A 52 16.54 -8.94 -10.98
N ARG A 53 17.50 -8.04 -10.72
CA ARG A 53 18.93 -8.34 -10.86
C ARG A 53 19.38 -9.50 -9.96
N ASN A 54 18.77 -9.64 -8.79
CA ASN A 54 19.04 -10.74 -7.85
C ASN A 54 18.16 -11.97 -8.09
N ARG A 55 17.37 -12.00 -9.17
CA ARG A 55 16.42 -13.07 -9.53
C ARG A 55 15.42 -13.36 -8.39
N MET A 56 14.97 -12.30 -7.72
CA MET A 56 13.95 -12.35 -6.68
C MET A 56 12.63 -11.82 -7.24
N GLY A 57 11.59 -12.67 -7.21
CA GLY A 57 10.23 -12.25 -7.57
C GLY A 57 9.67 -11.26 -6.53
N TRP A 58 8.62 -10.52 -6.91
CA TRP A 58 8.11 -9.42 -6.09
C TRP A 58 6.61 -9.19 -6.21
N HIS A 59 6.02 -8.67 -5.13
CA HIS A 59 4.69 -8.06 -5.08
C HIS A 59 4.76 -6.69 -4.42
N PHE A 60 4.39 -5.64 -5.18
CA PHE A 60 4.33 -4.28 -4.64
C PHE A 60 2.93 -3.97 -4.10
N TRP A 61 2.89 -3.59 -2.82
CA TRP A 61 1.74 -3.07 -2.12
C TRP A 61 1.73 -1.53 -2.12
N PRO A 62 0.54 -0.90 -2.19
CA PRO A 62 -0.77 -1.47 -2.53
C PRO A 62 -1.13 -1.30 -4.02
N TYR A 63 -2.09 -2.10 -4.48
CA TYR A 63 -2.71 -1.90 -5.79
C TYR A 63 -3.58 -0.63 -5.84
N LYS A 64 -4.35 -0.35 -4.78
CA LYS A 64 -5.31 0.77 -4.75
C LYS A 64 -5.24 1.57 -3.46
N LYS A 65 -5.22 2.91 -3.54
CA LYS A 65 -5.25 3.83 -2.38
C LYS A 65 -6.20 5.00 -2.59
N MET A 66 -6.66 5.58 -1.49
CA MET A 66 -7.40 6.83 -1.50
C MET A 66 -6.45 8.01 -1.70
N ALA A 67 -6.66 8.79 -2.76
CA ALA A 67 -5.98 10.06 -3.03
C ALA A 67 -4.43 10.03 -2.89
N LYS A 68 -3.78 8.93 -3.29
CA LYS A 68 -2.31 8.78 -3.28
C LYS A 68 -1.79 8.25 -4.62
N SER A 69 -0.61 8.71 -5.01
CA SER A 69 0.10 8.25 -6.21
C SER A 69 0.97 7.00 -5.98
N SER A 70 1.28 6.65 -4.73
CA SER A 70 2.12 5.50 -4.36
C SER A 70 1.39 4.15 -4.42
N CYS A 71 0.66 3.92 -5.52
CA CYS A 71 -0.08 2.70 -5.83
C CYS A 71 -0.43 2.66 -7.31
N MET A 72 -0.93 1.54 -7.84
CA MET A 72 -1.31 1.44 -9.26
C MET A 72 -2.51 2.33 -9.62
N VAL A 73 -3.49 2.41 -8.73
CA VAL A 73 -4.79 3.01 -9.00
C VAL A 73 -5.27 3.82 -7.78
N ALA A 74 -5.62 5.08 -7.98
CA ALA A 74 -6.14 5.94 -6.92
C ALA A 74 -7.67 6.02 -6.97
N LEU A 75 -8.33 5.95 -5.81
CA LEU A 75 -9.74 6.30 -5.65
C LEU A 75 -9.87 7.69 -5.05
N LYS A 76 -10.97 8.37 -5.39
CA LYS A 76 -11.31 9.68 -4.84
C LYS A 76 -11.75 9.55 -3.38
N GLU A 77 -11.23 10.41 -2.52
CA GLU A 77 -11.71 10.53 -1.14
C GLU A 77 -13.20 10.93 -1.13
N PRO A 78 -14.07 10.19 -0.42
CA PRO A 78 -15.47 10.55 -0.25
C PRO A 78 -15.68 11.90 0.44
N GLU A 79 -16.79 12.55 0.14
CA GLU A 79 -17.25 13.70 0.91
C GLU A 79 -17.48 13.28 2.36
N ASN A 80 -17.01 14.09 3.32
CA ASN A 80 -17.08 13.83 4.77
C ASN A 80 -16.22 12.67 5.27
N TRP A 81 -15.29 12.12 4.48
CA TRP A 81 -14.37 11.06 4.95
C TRP A 81 -13.57 11.49 6.19
N SER A 82 -13.19 12.76 6.28
CA SER A 82 -12.49 13.35 7.43
C SER A 82 -13.24 13.13 8.76
N VAL A 83 -14.57 13.06 8.77
CA VAL A 83 -15.36 12.80 9.98
C VAL A 83 -15.05 11.41 10.56
N ILE A 84 -14.88 10.42 9.68
CA ILE A 84 -14.52 9.05 10.07
C ILE A 84 -13.08 9.04 10.60
N VAL A 85 -12.15 9.70 9.89
CA VAL A 85 -10.75 9.81 10.29
C VAL A 85 -10.60 10.50 11.64
N GLU A 86 -11.32 11.59 11.88
CA GLU A 86 -11.25 12.30 13.17
C GLU A 86 -11.87 11.48 14.30
N TYR A 87 -12.89 10.68 14.03
CA TYR A 87 -13.46 9.77 15.03
C TYR A 87 -12.47 8.70 15.51
N THR A 88 -11.58 8.19 14.63
CA THR A 88 -10.57 7.19 15.04
C THR A 88 -9.54 7.74 16.02
N LYS A 89 -9.35 9.06 16.05
CA LYS A 89 -8.42 9.77 16.94
C LYS A 89 -9.03 10.14 18.29
N LYS A 90 -10.34 9.99 18.47
CA LYS A 90 -11.04 10.35 19.72
C LYS A 90 -10.79 9.33 20.83
N ASP A 91 -11.04 9.75 22.06
CA ASP A 91 -10.97 8.88 23.24
C ASP A 91 -12.01 7.75 23.15
N ARG A 92 -11.54 6.51 23.35
CA ARG A 92 -12.32 5.27 23.32
C ARG A 92 -12.16 4.45 24.61
N SER A 93 -11.65 5.05 25.69
CA SER A 93 -11.36 4.41 26.98
C SER A 93 -12.61 3.84 27.69
N SER A 94 -13.82 4.29 27.33
CA SER A 94 -15.07 3.77 27.89
C SER A 94 -16.21 3.78 26.87
N PHE A 95 -17.23 2.94 27.12
CA PHE A 95 -18.45 2.92 26.29
C PHE A 95 -19.17 4.27 26.25
N THR A 96 -19.13 5.04 27.33
CA THR A 96 -19.69 6.39 27.37
C THR A 96 -18.93 7.32 26.43
N LYS A 97 -17.59 7.35 26.50
CA LYS A 97 -16.75 8.17 25.62
C LYS A 97 -16.91 7.79 24.14
N ILE A 98 -17.02 6.51 23.83
CA ILE A 98 -17.29 6.03 22.46
C ILE A 98 -18.61 6.58 21.91
N ARG A 99 -19.66 6.67 22.74
CA ARG A 99 -20.99 7.20 22.37
C ARG A 99 -20.97 8.72 22.25
N GLU A 100 -20.34 9.42 23.19
CA GLU A 100 -20.20 10.89 23.18
C GLU A 100 -19.43 11.38 21.96
N ASN A 101 -18.35 10.69 21.59
CA ASN A 101 -17.52 11.03 20.44
C ASN A 101 -18.11 10.57 19.11
N ARG A 102 -19.23 9.84 19.11
CA ARG A 102 -19.77 9.22 17.89
C ARG A 102 -20.25 10.31 16.92
N PRO A 103 -19.77 10.32 15.66
CA PRO A 103 -20.24 11.27 14.66
C PRO A 103 -21.69 11.00 14.24
N ASN A 104 -22.30 11.95 13.53
CA ASN A 104 -23.61 11.76 12.93
C ASN A 104 -23.60 10.54 11.98
N GLN A 105 -24.52 9.60 12.21
CA GLN A 105 -24.53 8.33 11.48
C GLN A 105 -24.92 8.48 10.01
N ASP A 106 -25.80 9.43 9.67
CA ASP A 106 -26.20 9.66 8.28
C ASP A 106 -25.05 10.25 7.47
N THR A 107 -24.27 11.15 8.07
CA THR A 107 -23.03 11.67 7.46
C THR A 107 -22.03 10.56 7.20
N VAL A 108 -21.79 9.69 8.18
CA VAL A 108 -20.87 8.54 8.02
C VAL A 108 -21.38 7.57 6.97
N ARG A 109 -22.69 7.26 6.95
CA ARG A 109 -23.27 6.35 5.97
C ARG A 109 -23.08 6.89 4.56
N LYS A 110 -23.35 8.18 4.30
CA LYS A 110 -23.09 8.80 3.00
C LYS A 110 -21.63 8.69 2.56
N ALA A 111 -20.68 8.93 3.47
CA ALA A 111 -19.25 8.80 3.17
C ALA A 111 -18.85 7.36 2.82
N LEU A 112 -19.40 6.36 3.52
CA LEU A 112 -19.15 4.94 3.25
C LEU A 112 -19.82 4.47 1.95
N ASP A 113 -21.03 4.93 1.65
CA ASP A 113 -21.73 4.62 0.40
C ASP A 113 -20.96 5.20 -0.79
N GLU A 114 -20.47 6.44 -0.68
CA GLU A 114 -19.63 7.04 -1.71
C GLU A 114 -18.27 6.33 -1.82
N LEU A 115 -17.68 5.82 -0.73
CA LEU A 115 -16.47 4.99 -0.79
C LEU A 115 -16.69 3.76 -1.66
N ILE A 116 -17.82 3.07 -1.50
CA ILE A 116 -18.15 1.88 -2.30
C ILE A 116 -18.24 2.25 -3.79
N GLU A 117 -18.90 3.36 -4.10
CA GLU A 117 -19.00 3.86 -5.47
C GLU A 117 -17.62 4.23 -6.04
N ASN A 118 -16.79 4.94 -5.28
CA ASN A 118 -15.45 5.35 -5.70
C ASN A 118 -14.46 4.18 -5.81
N CYS A 119 -14.71 3.06 -5.12
CA CYS A 119 -13.91 1.83 -5.24
C CYS A 119 -14.07 1.14 -6.60
N LYS A 120 -15.16 1.39 -7.33
CA LYS A 120 -15.37 0.81 -8.67
C LYS A 120 -14.23 1.23 -9.59
N PHE A 121 -13.66 0.27 -10.32
CA PHE A 121 -12.51 0.52 -11.21
C PHE A 121 -12.74 1.66 -12.20
N THR A 122 -13.96 1.80 -12.72
CA THR A 122 -14.35 2.86 -13.66
C THR A 122 -14.34 4.26 -13.05
N ARG A 123 -14.31 4.38 -11.72
CA ARG A 123 -14.23 5.66 -10.98
C ARG A 123 -12.84 5.93 -10.41
N CYS A 124 -11.89 5.03 -10.61
CA CYS A 124 -10.52 5.22 -10.15
C CYS A 124 -9.64 5.81 -11.26
N SER A 125 -8.61 6.56 -10.88
CA SER A 125 -7.57 7.06 -11.78
C SER A 125 -6.34 6.17 -11.74
N LYS A 126 -5.69 5.96 -12.88
CA LYS A 126 -4.41 5.24 -12.94
C LYS A 126 -3.26 6.16 -12.56
N ASN A 127 -2.32 5.67 -11.78
CA ASN A 127 -1.07 6.38 -11.49
C ASN A 127 0.00 5.90 -12.48
N GLU A 128 0.09 6.56 -13.64
CA GLU A 128 0.98 6.10 -14.72
C GLU A 128 2.44 6.01 -14.32
N GLY A 129 2.92 6.93 -13.47
CA GLY A 129 4.31 6.94 -12.99
C GLY A 129 4.63 5.65 -12.22
N TYR A 130 3.80 5.30 -11.25
CA TYR A 130 3.92 4.06 -10.48
C TYR A 130 3.83 2.80 -11.38
N ILE A 131 2.90 2.78 -12.35
CA ILE A 131 2.77 1.66 -13.29
C ILE A 131 4.04 1.51 -14.16
N LYS A 132 4.57 2.62 -14.67
CA LYS A 132 5.82 2.64 -15.45
C LYS A 132 7.03 2.22 -14.59
N ALA A 133 7.09 2.69 -13.34
CA ALA A 133 8.13 2.32 -12.38
C ALA A 133 8.17 0.81 -12.13
N LEU A 134 7.00 0.15 -12.12
CA LEU A 134 6.87 -1.30 -12.05
C LEU A 134 7.20 -2.04 -13.36
N GLY A 135 7.64 -1.34 -14.39
CA GLY A 135 7.99 -1.91 -15.70
C GLY A 135 6.77 -2.32 -16.53
N MET A 136 5.59 -1.79 -16.21
CA MET A 136 4.32 -2.11 -16.89
C MET A 136 3.88 -0.98 -17.83
N LYS A 137 2.93 -1.29 -18.73
CA LYS A 137 2.28 -0.30 -19.60
C LYS A 137 0.97 0.17 -18.96
N PRO A 138 0.78 1.50 -18.76
CA PRO A 138 -0.41 2.06 -18.12
C PRO A 138 -1.69 1.90 -18.94
#